data_AF-A0A6P5G5W9-F1
#
_entry.id   AF-A0A6P5G5W9-F1
#
_cell.length_a   1.000
_cell.length_b   1.000
_cell.length_c   1.000
_cell.angle_alpha   90.00
_cell.angle_beta   90.00
_cell.angle_gamma   90.00
#
_symmetry.space_group_name_H-M   'P 1'
#
loop_
_entity.id
_entity.type
_entity.pdbx_description
1 polymer ?
#
loop_
_entity_poly.entity_id
_entity_poly.type
_entity_poly.pdbx_seq_one_letter_code
_entity_poly.pdbx_strand_id
1 'polypeptide(L)'
;MNRKPGDWNCMSCNHLNFSRRDSCQRCHEQRPPAASGANSSFGFGSGGGYAPRTRARAGWKFGDWICTRPGCNKHNFASRTECFGCNAPREPVAGKET
;
A
#
# COMPACT_ATOMS: atom_id res chain seq x y z
N MET A 1 33.93 -0.80 1.53
CA MET A 1 32.57 -1.23 1.95
C MET A 1 32.06 -2.27 0.96
N ASN A 2 31.77 -3.49 1.42
CA ASN A 2 31.33 -4.59 0.55
C ASN A 2 29.82 -4.53 0.34
N ARG A 3 29.38 -3.83 -0.70
CA ARG A 3 27.98 -3.83 -1.14
C ARG A 3 27.66 -5.23 -1.68
N LYS A 4 26.73 -5.95 -1.05
CA LYS A 4 26.29 -7.27 -1.51
C LYS A 4 25.23 -7.11 -2.61
N PRO A 5 25.17 -8.05 -3.56
CA PRO A 5 24.05 -8.16 -4.48
C PRO A 5 22.72 -8.16 -3.71
N GLY A 6 21.82 -7.24 -4.07
CA GLY A 6 20.53 -7.06 -3.42
C GLY A 6 20.46 -6.00 -2.32
N ASP A 7 21.60 -5.44 -1.87
CA ASP A 7 21.61 -4.28 -0.97
C ASP A 7 21.08 -3.04 -1.70
N TRP A 8 20.23 -2.28 -1.03
CA TRP A 8 19.45 -1.22 -1.64
C TRP A 8 19.63 0.11 -0.91
N ASN A 9 19.70 1.20 -1.67
CA ASN A 9 19.74 2.54 -1.12
C ASN A 9 18.30 3.05 -0.95
N CYS A 10 17.99 3.60 0.22
CA CYS A 10 16.69 4.21 0.46
C CYS A 10 16.50 5.44 -0.44
N MET A 11 15.38 5.54 -1.14
CA MET A 11 15.10 6.68 -2.03
C MET A 11 14.82 7.98 -1.26
N SER A 12 14.37 7.89 0.00
CA SER A 12 14.05 9.06 0.83
C SER A 12 15.28 9.65 1.53
N CYS A 13 16.26 8.83 1.94
CA CYS A 13 17.41 9.30 2.74
C CYS A 13 18.78 8.80 2.27
N ASN A 14 18.83 8.10 1.13
CA ASN A 14 20.01 7.50 0.50
C ASN A 14 20.85 6.56 1.40
N HIS A 15 20.29 6.11 2.51
CA HIS A 15 20.95 5.16 3.40
C HIS A 15 21.02 3.77 2.75
N LEU A 16 22.19 3.13 2.79
CA LEU A 16 22.39 1.75 2.33
C LEU A 16 21.74 0.77 3.33
N ASN A 17 20.84 -0.07 2.85
CA ASN A 17 20.18 -1.11 3.64
C ASN A 17 20.53 -2.49 3.10
N PHE A 18 20.62 -3.47 4.00
CA PHE A 18 20.86 -4.85 3.62
C PHE A 18 19.68 -5.45 2.86
N SER A 19 19.97 -6.33 1.91
CA SER A 19 18.99 -6.99 1.03
C SER A 19 17.83 -7.69 1.76
N ARG A 20 18.04 -8.17 2.99
CA ARG A 20 17.03 -8.81 3.83
C ARG A 20 15.99 -7.86 4.45
N ARG A 21 16.17 -6.55 4.31
CA ARG A 21 15.29 -5.55 4.92
C ARG A 21 14.27 -5.05 3.91
N ASP A 22 13.01 -5.05 4.34
CA ASP A 22 11.89 -4.48 3.60
C ASP A 22 11.61 -3.02 3.97
N SER A 23 12.35 -2.46 4.94
CA SER A 23 12.27 -1.06 5.35
C SER A 23 13.63 -0.47 5.72
N CYS A 24 13.74 0.86 5.59
CA CYS A 24 14.98 1.59 5.83
C CYS A 24 15.32 1.59 7.32
N GLN A 25 16.57 1.30 7.66
CA GLN A 25 17.08 1.35 9.04
C GLN A 25 17.05 2.73 9.67
N ARG A 26 17.12 3.79 8.86
CA ARG A 26 17.25 5.16 9.33
C ARG A 26 15.94 5.91 9.40
N CYS A 27 15.08 5.73 8.40
CA CYS A 27 13.84 6.49 8.25
C CYS A 27 12.58 5.62 8.20
N HIS A 28 12.73 4.29 8.28
CA HIS A 28 11.63 3.33 8.24
C HIS A 28 10.78 3.32 6.94
N GLU A 29 11.20 4.05 5.91
CA GLU A 29 10.59 4.01 4.58
C GLU A 29 10.66 2.60 3.97
N GLN A 30 9.61 2.20 3.25
CA GLN A 30 9.57 0.88 2.63
C GLN A 30 10.61 0.75 1.50
N ARG A 31 11.14 -0.46 1.34
CA ARG A 31 11.99 -0.81 0.21
C ARG A 31 11.20 -0.54 -1.08
N PRO A 32 11.75 0.24 -2.03
CA PRO A 32 11.08 0.45 -3.30
C PRO A 32 10.93 -0.91 -4.01
N PRO A 33 9.76 -1.22 -4.60
CA PRO A 33 9.62 -2.41 -5.44
C PRO A 33 10.64 -2.28 -6.57
N ALA A 34 11.60 -3.20 -6.61
CA ALA A 34 12.72 -3.12 -7.54
C ALA A 34 12.18 -3.23 -8.98
N ALA A 35 12.23 -2.13 -9.73
CA ALA A 35 12.25 -2.24 -11.17
C ALA A 35 13.47 -3.09 -11.53
N SER A 36 13.22 -4.22 -12.21
CA SER A 36 14.17 -5.24 -12.67
C SER A 36 14.65 -6.30 -11.66
N GLY A 37 14.16 -7.55 -11.86
CA GLY A 37 14.98 -8.74 -11.64
C GLY A 37 14.49 -9.82 -10.67
N ALA A 38 13.20 -10.08 -10.52
CA ALA A 38 12.73 -11.29 -9.82
C ALA A 38 12.05 -12.25 -10.80
N ASN A 39 12.87 -13.11 -11.43
CA ASN A 39 12.36 -14.42 -11.82
C ASN A 39 12.43 -15.34 -10.59
N SER A 40 11.41 -16.18 -10.46
CA SER A 40 11.13 -17.16 -9.39
C SER A 40 10.42 -16.52 -8.19
N SER A 41 9.08 -16.59 -8.10
CA SER A 41 8.31 -17.82 -7.77
C SER A 41 8.95 -18.47 -6.55
N PHE A 42 8.37 -18.44 -5.34
CA PHE A 42 7.03 -18.89 -4.99
C PHE A 42 6.47 -18.15 -3.76
N GLY A 43 5.18 -17.86 -3.79
CA GLY A 43 4.40 -17.34 -2.67
C GLY A 43 2.94 -17.23 -3.12
N PHE A 44 2.27 -18.38 -3.15
CA PHE A 44 0.92 -18.62 -3.68
C PHE A 44 -0.15 -17.69 -3.09
N GLY A 45 -1.01 -17.16 -3.96
CA GLY A 45 -2.15 -16.32 -3.60
C GLY A 45 -2.99 -15.89 -4.80
N SER A 46 -3.57 -16.88 -5.47
CA SER A 46 -4.68 -16.89 -6.43
C SER A 46 -5.42 -15.58 -6.78
N GLY A 47 -5.62 -15.32 -8.08
CA GLY A 47 -6.77 -14.57 -8.57
C GLY A 47 -6.48 -13.66 -9.76
N GLY A 48 -6.94 -14.08 -10.94
CA GLY A 48 -6.73 -13.40 -12.22
C GLY A 48 -7.53 -12.10 -12.40
N GLY A 49 -7.26 -11.42 -13.52
CA GLY A 49 -8.18 -10.47 -14.13
C GLY A 49 -7.59 -9.10 -14.48
N TYR A 50 -7.19 -8.96 -15.74
CA TYR A 50 -7.19 -7.76 -16.61
C TYR A 50 -7.09 -6.35 -15.97
N ALA A 51 -5.94 -5.70 -16.16
CA ALA A 51 -5.64 -4.26 -16.45
C ALA A 51 -6.53 -3.09 -15.89
N PRO A 52 -6.12 -1.80 -15.94
CA PRO A 52 -4.81 -1.20 -16.17
C PRO A 52 -4.35 -0.25 -15.03
N ARG A 53 -3.06 0.09 -15.09
CA ARG A 53 -2.40 1.30 -14.55
C ARG A 53 -3.30 2.31 -13.81
N THR A 54 -3.49 2.13 -12.52
CA THR A 54 -3.74 3.25 -11.61
C THR A 54 -2.92 3.04 -10.36
N ARG A 55 -2.45 4.14 -9.78
CA ARG A 55 -1.58 4.18 -8.58
C ARG A 55 -2.35 3.77 -7.31
N ALA A 56 -3.05 2.64 -7.36
CA ALA A 56 -3.74 2.08 -6.20
C ALA A 56 -2.67 1.68 -5.19
N ARG A 57 -2.66 2.40 -4.06
CA ARG A 57 -1.87 2.05 -2.89
C ARG A 57 -2.08 0.57 -2.62
N ALA A 58 -0.99 -0.20 -2.64
CA ALA A 58 -1.03 -1.63 -2.38
C ALA A 58 -1.89 -1.90 -1.13
N GLY A 59 -3.00 -2.64 -1.30
CA GLY A 59 -3.95 -2.95 -0.23
C GLY A 59 -5.30 -2.22 -0.28
N TRP A 60 -5.49 -1.18 -1.11
CA TRP A 60 -6.79 -0.51 -1.27
C TRP A 60 -7.68 -1.26 -2.27
N LYS A 61 -8.86 -1.74 -1.82
CA LYS A 61 -9.87 -2.33 -2.72
C LYS A 61 -10.80 -1.24 -3.26
N PHE A 62 -11.37 -1.50 -4.44
CA PHE A 62 -12.41 -0.64 -4.99
C PHE A 62 -13.60 -0.58 -4.02
N GLY A 63 -14.02 0.63 -3.65
CA GLY A 63 -15.09 0.86 -2.68
C GLY A 63 -14.65 0.96 -1.22
N ASP A 64 -13.38 0.71 -0.90
CA ASP A 64 -12.82 1.03 0.42
C ASP A 64 -12.89 2.53 0.66
N TRP A 65 -13.23 2.92 1.89
CA TRP A 65 -13.51 4.31 2.23
C TRP A 65 -12.76 4.75 3.49
N ILE A 66 -12.35 6.01 3.52
CA ILE A 66 -11.82 6.65 4.72
C ILE A 66 -12.99 7.25 5.48
N CYS A 67 -13.05 7.02 6.78
CA CYS A 67 -13.99 7.73 7.63
C CYS A 67 -13.65 9.24 7.64
N THR A 68 -14.53 10.05 7.06
CA THR A 68 -14.41 11.50 6.95
C THR A 68 -14.82 12.25 8.22
N ARG A 69 -15.26 11.52 9.25
CA ARG A 69 -15.61 12.13 10.54
C ARG A 69 -14.36 12.85 11.09
N PRO A 70 -14.49 14.13 11.48
CA PRO A 70 -13.37 14.88 12.04
C PRO A 70 -12.68 14.10 13.16
N GLY A 71 -11.37 13.86 12.99
CA GLY A 71 -10.56 13.12 13.96
C GLY A 71 -10.56 11.59 13.84
N CYS A 72 -11.32 10.96 12.92
CA CYS A 72 -11.33 9.50 12.78
C CYS A 72 -10.33 8.98 11.74
N ASN A 73 -10.48 9.34 10.46
CA ASN A 73 -9.60 8.98 9.34
C ASN A 73 -9.23 7.48 9.22
N LYS A 74 -10.05 6.59 9.79
CA LYS A 74 -9.82 5.15 9.73
C LYS A 74 -10.21 4.59 8.36
N HIS A 75 -9.39 3.68 7.84
CA HIS A 75 -9.67 2.94 6.62
C HIS A 75 -10.71 1.84 6.89
N ASN A 76 -11.77 1.83 6.10
CA ASN A 76 -12.81 0.82 6.18
C ASN A 76 -12.89 0.05 4.86
N PHE A 77 -13.09 -1.26 4.98
CA PHE A 77 -13.31 -2.12 3.82
C PHE A 77 -14.64 -1.80 3.14
N ALA A 78 -14.69 -1.99 1.82
CA ALA A 78 -15.86 -1.72 0.97
C ALA A 78 -17.16 -2.38 1.46
N SER A 79 -17.06 -3.53 2.14
CA SER A 79 -18.18 -4.28 2.69
C SER A 79 -18.81 -3.63 3.93
N ARG A 80 -18.13 -2.65 4.56
CA ARG A 80 -18.64 -1.99 5.75
C ARG A 80 -19.51 -0.79 5.40
N THR A 81 -20.69 -0.77 6.00
CA THR A 81 -21.63 0.37 6.00
C THR A 81 -21.35 1.37 7.12
N GLU A 82 -20.52 1.01 8.09
CA GLU A 82 -20.17 1.83 9.26
C GLU A 82 -18.67 1.76 9.57
N CYS A 83 -18.14 2.83 10.16
CA CYS A 83 -16.73 2.93 10.48
C CYS A 83 -16.37 2.01 11.65
N PHE A 84 -15.34 1.18 11.48
CA PHE A 84 -14.98 0.18 12.50
C PHE A 84 -14.52 0.75 13.84
N GLY A 85 -14.10 2.02 13.88
CA GLY A 85 -13.57 2.63 15.09
C GLY A 85 -14.45 3.70 15.71
N CYS A 86 -15.45 4.23 15.00
CA CYS A 86 -16.36 5.25 15.56
C CYS A 86 -17.84 4.97 15.25
N ASN A 87 -18.14 3.86 14.57
CA ASN A 87 -19.49 3.45 14.13
C ASN A 87 -20.24 4.51 13.31
N ALA A 88 -19.54 5.51 12.77
CA ALA A 88 -20.16 6.50 11.89
C ALA A 88 -20.61 5.83 10.59
N PRO A 89 -21.81 6.14 10.06
CA PRO A 89 -22.27 5.59 8.80
C PRO A 89 -21.33 6.01 7.67
N ARG A 90 -21.23 5.15 6.66
CA ARG A 90 -20.58 5.49 5.39
C ARG A 90 -21.43 6.56 4.72
N GLU A 91 -20.85 7.73 4.52
CA GLU A 91 -21.46 8.76 3.67
C GLU A 91 -21.71 8.18 2.27
N PRO A 92 -22.92 8.31 1.70
CA PRO A 92 -23.13 7.95 0.31
C PRO A 92 -22.16 8.77 -0.53
N VAL A 93 -21.55 8.13 -1.53
CA VAL A 93 -20.75 8.86 -2.52
C VAL A 93 -21.72 9.80 -3.20
N ALA A 94 -21.75 11.06 -2.76
CA ALA A 94 -22.59 12.10 -3.32
C ALA A 94 -22.14 12.32 -4.77
N GLY A 95 -22.69 11.49 -5.65
CA GLY A 95 -22.76 11.72 -7.08
C GLY A 95 -23.47 13.03 -7.25
N LYS A 96 -22.71 14.04 -7.63
CA LYS A 96 -23.22 15.25 -8.25
C LYS A 96 -23.65 14.78 -9.64
N GLU A 97 -24.88 14.26 -9.74
CA GLU A 97 -25.52 14.03 -11.02
C GLU A 97 -25.99 15.38 -11.54
N THR A 98 -25.41 15.80 -12.66
CA THR A 98 -25.95 16.81 -13.58
C THR A 98 -25.73 16.28 -14.98
#